data_AF-A0A9Q1J467-F1
#
_entry.id   AF-A0A9Q1J467-F1
#
_cell.length_a   1.000
_cell.length_b   1.000
_cell.length_c   1.000
_cell.angle_alpha   90.00
_cell.angle_beta   90.00
_cell.angle_gamma   90.00
#
_symmetry.space_group_name_H-M   'P 1'
#
loop_
_entity.id
_entity.type
_entity.pdbx_description
1 polymer ?
#
loop_
_entity_poly.entity_id
_entity_poly.type
_entity_poly.pdbx_seq_one_letter_code
_entity_poly.pdbx_strand_id
1 'polypeptide(L)'
;MSKLTLRGAASASSAGGEEWLASSSTEAALAEQLPSPEALKLCAPGASGGRALFRARKPEEVEAAARAHVIATGGDPGNAELVLSHSTIEFGKYQGQTFRWLLENDVGYAIHLVHHHQRERESSSSEGPLMANKDALTRYSCAQPDIVELVKFHRAQEVAWSRASQPGHEGAALVGFG
;
A
#
# COMPACT_ATOMS: atom_id res chain seq x y z
N MET A 1 -19.67 10.92 73.99
CA MET A 1 -19.54 9.45 74.02
C MET A 1 -18.39 9.10 73.07
N SER A 2 -17.15 9.12 73.58
CA SER A 2 -16.35 7.90 73.87
C SER A 2 -15.88 7.24 72.55
N LYS A 3 -14.59 7.05 72.23
CA LYS A 3 -13.39 6.88 73.04
C LYS A 3 -12.13 7.30 72.27
N LEU A 4 -11.22 7.91 73.02
CA LEU A 4 -9.77 7.87 72.82
C LEU A 4 -9.26 6.49 73.28
N THR A 5 -8.49 5.78 72.45
CA THR A 5 -7.56 4.73 72.93
C THR A 5 -6.29 4.79 72.09
N LEU A 6 -5.22 5.28 72.71
CA LEU A 6 -3.83 5.07 72.33
C LEU A 6 -3.33 3.79 73.00
N ARG A 7 -2.70 2.90 72.22
CA ARG A 7 -1.73 1.82 72.58
C ARG A 7 -1.54 0.97 71.30
N GLY A 8 -0.38 0.48 70.90
CA GLY A 8 0.90 0.37 71.59
C GLY A 8 2.06 0.29 70.61
N ALA A 9 3.26 0.31 71.20
CA ALA A 9 4.56 0.26 70.58
C ALA A 9 5.04 -1.19 70.32
N ALA A 10 6.24 -1.28 69.75
CA ALA A 10 7.13 -2.46 69.61
C ALA A 10 6.78 -3.38 68.41
N SER A 11 7.71 -3.99 67.68
CA SER A 11 9.17 -4.01 67.71
C SER A 11 9.66 -4.63 66.39
N ALA A 12 10.87 -4.23 66.03
CA ALA A 12 11.89 -4.84 65.17
C ALA A 12 11.64 -6.21 64.48
N SER A 13 12.20 -6.26 63.26
CA SER A 13 13.26 -7.18 62.85
C SER A 13 12.91 -8.26 61.81
N SER A 14 13.71 -8.19 60.74
CA SER A 14 14.41 -9.32 60.12
C SER A 14 13.66 -10.20 59.12
N ALA A 15 14.16 -10.05 57.89
CA ALA A 15 14.61 -11.11 56.99
C ALA A 15 13.58 -12.07 56.40
N GLY A 16 13.67 -12.11 55.07
CA GLY A 16 13.67 -13.36 54.33
C GLY A 16 12.34 -13.71 53.69
N GLY A 17 12.45 -14.34 52.53
CA GLY A 17 11.36 -15.10 51.94
C GLY A 17 10.77 -14.43 50.73
N GLU A 18 11.40 -14.70 49.59
CA GLU A 18 10.72 -15.08 48.36
C GLU A 18 9.23 -15.44 48.52
N GLU A 19 8.35 -14.77 47.76
CA GLU A 19 7.15 -15.43 47.23
C GLU A 19 6.60 -14.59 46.07
N TRP A 20 6.97 -14.96 44.85
CA TRP A 20 6.24 -14.52 43.67
C TRP A 20 4.97 -15.37 43.56
N LEU A 21 3.89 -14.91 44.19
CA LEU A 21 2.54 -15.39 43.90
C LEU A 21 1.70 -14.27 43.29
N ALA A 22 1.17 -14.61 42.13
CA ALA A 22 0.34 -13.79 41.28
C ALA A 22 -1.00 -13.41 41.93
N SER A 23 -1.45 -12.17 41.70
CA SER A 23 -2.84 -11.76 41.44
C SER A 23 -2.83 -10.25 41.20
N SER A 24 -3.03 -9.79 39.97
CA SER A 24 -4.34 -9.51 39.35
C SER A 24 -5.03 -8.28 39.94
N SER A 25 -5.43 -7.40 39.01
CA SER A 25 -6.46 -6.37 39.15
C SER A 25 -5.98 -5.01 39.67
N THR A 26 -5.72 -4.08 38.76
CA THR A 26 -6.69 -3.02 38.41
C THR A 26 -6.00 -2.01 37.49
N GLU A 27 -6.35 -2.03 36.21
CA GLU A 27 -6.54 -0.79 35.43
C GLU A 27 -7.36 -1.15 34.19
N ALA A 28 -8.62 -1.48 34.44
CA ALA A 28 -9.68 -1.41 33.46
C ALA A 28 -10.06 0.08 33.32
N ALA A 29 -9.43 0.81 32.40
CA ALA A 29 -9.96 2.08 31.91
C ALA A 29 -9.22 2.61 30.66
N LEU A 30 -9.16 1.83 29.58
CA LEU A 30 -9.21 2.43 28.24
C LEU A 30 -9.73 1.39 27.24
N ALA A 31 -11.05 1.34 27.12
CA ALA A 31 -11.71 0.71 25.99
C ALA A 31 -11.37 1.52 24.73
N GLU A 32 -10.19 1.28 24.16
CA GLU A 32 -9.95 1.61 22.76
C GLU A 32 -10.59 0.51 21.92
N GLN A 33 -11.50 0.96 21.08
CA GLN A 33 -12.26 0.23 20.09
C GLN A 33 -11.32 -0.55 19.16
N LEU A 34 -10.91 -1.76 19.56
CA LEU A 34 -10.20 -2.67 18.67
C LEU A 34 -11.17 -3.11 17.56
N PRO A 35 -10.78 -3.01 16.28
CA PRO A 35 -11.62 -3.43 15.17
C PRO A 35 -11.95 -4.93 15.28
N SER A 36 -13.20 -5.28 14.96
CA SER A 36 -13.76 -6.64 15.01
C SER A 36 -12.82 -7.69 14.40
N PRO A 37 -12.73 -8.92 14.95
CA PRO A 37 -11.87 -9.99 14.44
C PRO A 37 -12.18 -10.41 12.98
N GLU A 38 -13.29 -9.98 12.39
CA GLU A 38 -13.54 -10.12 10.94
C GLU A 38 -12.67 -9.19 10.07
N ALA A 39 -12.27 -8.01 10.56
CA ALA A 39 -11.42 -7.08 9.81
C ALA A 39 -9.95 -7.55 9.77
N LEU A 40 -9.51 -8.30 10.79
CA LEU A 40 -8.16 -8.89 10.83
C LEU A 40 -7.97 -10.04 9.83
N LYS A 41 -9.06 -10.60 9.28
CA LYS A 41 -8.96 -11.64 8.23
C LYS A 41 -8.63 -11.07 6.84
N LEU A 42 -8.75 -9.76 6.64
CA LEU A 42 -8.47 -9.12 5.35
C LEU A 42 -7.05 -8.54 5.25
N CYS A 43 -6.34 -8.40 6.37
CA CYS A 43 -4.95 -7.94 6.41
C CYS A 43 -4.05 -8.89 7.22
N ALA A 44 -3.86 -10.11 6.71
CA ALA A 44 -2.64 -10.84 7.03
C ALA A 44 -1.60 -10.49 5.94
N PRO A 45 -0.45 -9.86 6.26
CA PRO A 45 0.69 -9.90 5.37
C PRO A 45 1.07 -11.38 5.18
N GLY A 46 0.84 -11.86 3.96
CA GLY A 46 1.03 -13.25 3.59
C GLY A 46 2.39 -13.76 4.05
N ALA A 47 2.35 -14.90 4.71
CA ALA A 47 3.52 -15.68 5.06
C ALA A 47 4.44 -15.80 3.83
N SER A 48 5.65 -15.24 3.96
CA SER A 48 6.78 -15.54 3.09
C SER A 48 7.07 -17.04 3.20
N GLY A 49 6.54 -17.81 2.26
CA GLY A 49 6.69 -19.26 2.20
C GLY A 49 6.77 -19.74 0.76
N GLY A 50 7.98 -19.75 0.22
CA GLY A 50 8.32 -20.39 -1.06
C GLY A 50 8.17 -19.48 -2.27
N ARG A 51 9.25 -19.31 -3.02
CA ARG A 51 9.22 -18.86 -4.42
C ARG A 51 8.48 -19.91 -5.26
N ALA A 52 7.15 -19.96 -5.13
CA ALA A 52 6.33 -20.39 -6.24
C ALA A 52 6.70 -19.46 -7.39
N LEU A 53 7.08 -20.03 -8.54
CA LEU A 53 7.21 -19.25 -9.77
C LEU A 53 5.83 -18.62 -10.00
N PHE A 54 5.69 -17.35 -9.60
CA PHE A 54 4.43 -16.64 -9.66
C PHE A 54 4.04 -16.53 -11.12
N ARG A 55 3.13 -17.40 -11.54
CA ARG A 55 2.51 -17.34 -12.85
C ARG A 55 1.51 -16.20 -12.79
N ALA A 56 1.71 -15.18 -13.62
CA ALA A 56 0.72 -14.12 -13.79
C ALA A 56 -0.64 -14.77 -14.09
N ARG A 57 -1.66 -14.43 -13.30
CA ARG A 57 -3.02 -14.93 -13.53
C ARG A 57 -3.52 -14.45 -14.88
N LYS A 58 -4.46 -15.20 -15.44
CA LYS A 58 -5.12 -14.78 -16.68
C LYS A 58 -5.89 -13.49 -16.42
N PRO A 59 -5.98 -12.59 -17.42
CA PRO A 59 -6.72 -11.32 -17.25
C PRO A 59 -8.17 -11.57 -16.83
N GLU A 60 -8.80 -12.60 -17.39
CA GLU A 60 -10.16 -13.02 -17.05
C GLU A 60 -10.32 -13.40 -15.57
N GLU A 61 -9.33 -14.05 -14.97
CA GLU A 61 -9.38 -14.47 -13.56
C GLU A 61 -9.23 -13.26 -12.63
N VAL A 62 -8.36 -12.30 -12.98
CA VAL A 62 -8.18 -11.06 -12.23
C VAL A 62 -9.45 -10.22 -12.28
N GLU A 63 -10.05 -10.07 -13.46
CA GLU A 63 -11.30 -9.33 -13.64
C GLU A 63 -12.47 -10.02 -12.95
N ALA A 64 -12.60 -11.35 -13.06
CA ALA A 64 -13.66 -12.10 -12.40
C ALA A 64 -13.57 -12.00 -10.87
N ALA A 65 -12.35 -12.08 -10.31
CA ALA A 65 -12.13 -11.88 -8.87
C ALA A 65 -12.51 -10.46 -8.44
N ALA A 66 -12.14 -9.44 -9.22
CA ALA A 66 -12.50 -8.07 -8.95
C ALA A 66 -14.02 -7.84 -9.01
N ARG A 67 -14.70 -8.37 -10.04
CA ARG A 67 -16.16 -8.32 -10.18
C ARG A 67 -16.87 -9.01 -9.02
N ALA A 68 -16.40 -10.19 -8.62
CA ALA A 68 -16.96 -10.91 -7.48
C ALA A 68 -16.83 -10.08 -6.18
N HIS A 69 -15.71 -9.39 -5.98
CA HIS A 69 -15.53 -8.50 -4.84
C HIS A 69 -16.47 -7.29 -4.89
N VAL A 70 -16.65 -6.68 -6.07
CA VAL A 70 -17.61 -5.58 -6.26
C VAL A 70 -19.02 -6.02 -5.91
N ILE A 71 -19.45 -7.19 -6.39
CA ILE A 71 -20.78 -7.77 -6.10
C ILE A 71 -20.92 -8.03 -4.60
N ALA A 72 -19.92 -8.63 -3.97
CA ALA A 72 -19.93 -8.93 -2.53
C ALA A 72 -20.03 -7.67 -1.66
N THR A 73 -19.51 -6.54 -2.16
CA THR A 73 -19.55 -5.24 -1.47
C THR A 73 -20.81 -4.43 -1.84
N GLY A 74 -21.72 -4.99 -2.64
CA GLY A 74 -22.94 -4.33 -3.09
C GLY A 74 -22.73 -3.23 -4.14
N GLY A 75 -21.56 -3.19 -4.78
CA GLY A 75 -21.26 -2.28 -5.88
C GLY A 75 -21.78 -2.76 -7.23
N ASP A 76 -21.76 -1.88 -8.22
CA ASP A 76 -22.15 -2.21 -9.59
C ASP A 76 -21.00 -2.88 -10.38
N PRO A 77 -21.09 -4.16 -10.75
CA PRO A 77 -20.09 -4.80 -11.60
C PRO A 77 -20.08 -4.25 -13.04
N GLY A 78 -21.11 -3.51 -13.46
CA GLY A 78 -21.14 -2.80 -14.74
C GLY A 78 -20.20 -1.59 -14.78
N ASN A 79 -19.86 -1.02 -13.61
CA ASN A 79 -18.92 0.08 -13.52
C ASN A 79 -17.47 -0.42 -13.69
N ALA A 80 -16.92 -0.21 -14.90
CA ALA A 80 -15.58 -0.63 -15.25
C ALA A 80 -14.50 -0.01 -14.34
N GLU A 81 -14.64 1.24 -13.93
CA GLU A 81 -13.68 1.90 -13.04
C GLU A 81 -13.67 1.27 -11.65
N LEU A 82 -14.85 0.96 -11.11
CA LEU A 82 -14.98 0.28 -9.83
C LEU A 82 -14.36 -1.12 -9.88
N VAL A 83 -14.63 -1.90 -10.94
CA VAL A 83 -14.01 -3.22 -11.15
C VAL A 83 -12.50 -3.11 -11.27
N LEU A 84 -12.00 -2.13 -12.02
CA LEU A 84 -10.56 -1.89 -12.14
C LEU A 84 -9.93 -1.50 -10.79
N SER A 85 -10.61 -0.71 -9.97
CA SER A 85 -10.12 -0.33 -8.63
C SER A 85 -9.85 -1.53 -7.72
N HIS A 86 -10.64 -2.60 -7.87
CA HIS A 86 -10.51 -3.87 -7.13
C HIS A 86 -9.65 -4.92 -7.84
N SER A 87 -9.16 -4.63 -9.05
CA SER A 87 -8.27 -5.53 -9.78
C SER A 87 -6.89 -5.58 -9.11
N THR A 88 -6.32 -6.78 -9.01
CA THR A 88 -5.04 -7.01 -8.34
C THR A 88 -3.86 -6.87 -9.29
N ILE A 89 -2.75 -6.40 -8.74
CA ILE A 89 -1.46 -6.27 -9.41
C ILE A 89 -0.82 -7.66 -9.51
N GLU A 90 -0.46 -8.08 -10.72
CA GLU A 90 0.17 -9.38 -10.97
C GLU A 90 1.69 -9.27 -11.19
N PHE A 91 2.30 -8.11 -10.90
CA PHE A 91 3.71 -7.82 -11.16
C PHE A 91 4.37 -6.89 -10.13
N GLY A 92 5.70 -6.86 -10.15
CA GLY A 92 6.48 -5.90 -9.37
C GLY A 92 6.41 -6.12 -7.87
N LYS A 93 6.82 -5.10 -7.10
CA LYS A 93 6.93 -5.18 -5.64
C LYS A 93 5.59 -5.24 -4.89
N TYR A 94 4.51 -4.75 -5.52
CA TYR A 94 3.16 -4.70 -4.93
C TYR A 94 2.22 -5.76 -5.48
N GLN A 95 2.77 -6.89 -5.94
CA GLN A 95 1.97 -8.01 -6.39
C GLN A 95 0.96 -8.45 -5.31
N GLY A 96 -0.28 -8.69 -5.72
CA GLY A 96 -1.39 -9.04 -4.84
C GLY A 96 -2.16 -7.84 -4.26
N GLN A 97 -1.62 -6.62 -4.32
CA GLN A 97 -2.36 -5.42 -3.94
C GLN A 97 -3.33 -4.99 -5.04
N THR A 98 -4.36 -4.20 -4.69
CA THR A 98 -5.29 -3.67 -5.69
C THR A 98 -4.71 -2.44 -6.40
N PHE A 99 -5.23 -2.11 -7.59
CA PHE A 99 -4.85 -0.88 -8.28
C PHE A 99 -5.18 0.35 -7.44
N ARG A 100 -6.35 0.35 -6.78
CA ARG A 100 -6.72 1.42 -5.84
C ARG A 100 -5.70 1.59 -4.73
N TRP A 101 -5.32 0.49 -4.07
CA TRP A 101 -4.33 0.53 -3.00
C TRP A 101 -3.02 1.15 -3.48
N LEU A 102 -2.55 0.78 -4.67
CA LEU A 102 -1.32 1.33 -5.22
C LEU A 102 -1.39 2.85 -5.42
N LEU A 103 -2.46 3.36 -6.01
CA LEU A 103 -2.60 4.79 -6.27
C LEU A 103 -2.74 5.61 -4.97
N GLU A 104 -3.34 5.03 -3.93
CA GLU A 104 -3.48 5.67 -2.62
C GLU A 104 -2.17 5.65 -1.79
N ASN A 105 -1.30 4.66 -1.99
CA ASN A 105 -0.11 4.44 -1.13
C ASN A 105 1.22 4.81 -1.80
N ASP A 106 1.36 4.63 -3.11
CA ASP A 106 2.61 4.91 -3.84
C ASP A 106 2.30 5.36 -5.29
N VAL A 107 1.76 6.58 -5.39
CA VAL A 107 1.42 7.19 -6.68
C VAL A 107 2.65 7.37 -7.58
N GLY A 108 3.83 7.63 -7.00
CA GLY A 108 5.07 7.81 -7.75
C GLY A 108 5.47 6.53 -8.48
N TYR A 109 5.37 5.38 -7.81
CA TYR A 109 5.59 4.09 -8.45
C TYR A 109 4.53 3.78 -9.50
N ALA A 110 3.25 4.11 -9.25
CA ALA A 110 2.18 3.93 -10.23
C ALA A 110 2.46 4.73 -11.52
N ILE A 111 2.83 6.00 -11.39
CA ILE A 111 3.17 6.89 -12.51
C ILE A 111 4.35 6.30 -13.31
N HIS A 112 5.40 5.87 -12.63
CA HIS A 112 6.56 5.26 -13.27
C HIS A 112 6.19 4.00 -14.06
N LEU A 113 5.36 3.12 -13.47
CA LEU A 113 4.86 1.92 -14.13
C LEU A 113 4.02 2.23 -15.38
N VAL A 114 3.09 3.18 -15.27
CA VAL A 114 2.23 3.60 -16.39
C VAL A 114 3.08 4.21 -17.51
N HIS A 115 4.01 5.10 -17.17
CA HIS A 115 4.90 5.71 -18.15
C HIS A 115 5.77 4.67 -18.88
N HIS A 116 6.41 3.76 -18.13
CA HIS A 116 7.22 2.71 -18.72
C HIS A 116 6.37 1.78 -19.60
N HIS A 117 5.18 1.41 -19.15
CA HIS A 117 4.27 0.56 -19.93
C HIS A 117 3.79 1.24 -21.22
N GLN A 118 3.48 2.53 -21.18
CA GLN A 118 3.13 3.29 -22.39
C GLN A 118 4.27 3.25 -23.42
N ARG A 119 5.52 3.41 -22.99
CA ARG A 119 6.70 3.26 -23.86
C ARG A 119 6.91 1.82 -24.35
N GLU A 120 6.67 0.84 -23.49
CA GLU A 120 6.72 -0.58 -23.85
C GLU A 120 5.71 -0.88 -24.96
N ARG A 121 4.50 -0.32 -24.88
CA ARG A 121 3.44 -0.42 -25.90
C ARG A 121 3.76 0.29 -27.22
N GLU A 122 4.54 1.37 -27.19
CA GLU A 122 5.02 2.04 -28.42
C GLU A 122 6.03 1.15 -29.19
N SER A 123 6.74 0.26 -28.50
CA SER A 123 7.83 -0.56 -29.06
C SER A 123 7.50 -2.04 -29.27
N SER A 124 6.44 -2.54 -28.63
CA SER A 124 6.07 -3.96 -28.58
C SER A 124 4.57 -4.18 -28.75
N SER A 125 4.20 -5.11 -29.64
CA SER A 125 2.83 -5.62 -29.78
C SER A 125 2.59 -6.90 -28.98
N SER A 126 3.40 -7.19 -27.94
CA SER A 126 3.24 -8.42 -27.19
C SER A 126 1.89 -8.47 -26.45
N GLU A 127 1.25 -9.63 -26.52
CA GLU A 127 -0.01 -9.93 -25.86
C GLU A 127 0.23 -11.06 -24.87
N GLY A 128 0.11 -10.76 -23.59
CA GLY A 128 0.31 -11.73 -22.52
C GLY A 128 -0.44 -11.32 -21.27
N PRO A 129 -0.69 -12.25 -20.33
CA PRO A 129 -1.48 -11.95 -19.13
C PRO A 129 -0.91 -10.79 -18.32
N LEU A 130 0.42 -10.70 -18.22
CA LEU A 130 1.12 -9.60 -17.58
C LEU A 130 0.86 -8.26 -18.27
N MET A 131 0.88 -8.26 -19.61
CA MET A 131 0.68 -7.06 -20.41
C MET A 131 -0.77 -6.56 -20.29
N ALA A 132 -1.74 -7.48 -20.30
CA ALA A 132 -3.13 -7.15 -20.05
C ALA A 132 -3.36 -6.56 -18.65
N ASN A 133 -2.66 -7.06 -17.62
CA ASN A 133 -2.72 -6.49 -16.27
C ASN A 133 -2.12 -5.07 -16.22
N LYS A 134 -0.99 -4.84 -16.91
CA LYS A 134 -0.40 -3.49 -17.05
C LYS A 134 -1.32 -2.54 -17.85
N ASP A 135 -1.99 -3.02 -18.90
CA ASP A 135 -2.99 -2.23 -19.63
C ASP A 135 -4.17 -1.85 -18.73
N ALA A 136 -4.65 -2.78 -17.91
CA ALA A 136 -5.73 -2.54 -16.97
C ALA A 136 -5.34 -1.48 -15.93
N LEU A 137 -4.13 -1.56 -15.36
CA LEU A 137 -3.60 -0.53 -14.45
C LEU A 137 -3.52 0.83 -15.16
N THR A 138 -3.07 0.86 -16.41
CA THR A 138 -2.97 2.09 -17.21
C THR A 138 -4.34 2.70 -17.47
N ARG A 139 -5.34 1.88 -17.84
CA ARG A 139 -6.73 2.33 -18.03
C ARG A 139 -7.32 2.92 -16.74
N TYR A 140 -7.13 2.24 -15.62
CA TYR A 140 -7.59 2.72 -14.31
C TYR A 140 -6.93 4.05 -13.95
N SER A 141 -5.61 4.12 -14.07
CA SER A 141 -4.84 5.33 -13.75
C SER A 141 -5.23 6.50 -14.64
N CYS A 142 -5.45 6.26 -15.94
CA CYS A 142 -5.83 7.31 -16.88
C CYS A 142 -7.29 7.75 -16.78
N ALA A 143 -8.14 7.02 -16.04
CA ALA A 143 -9.50 7.47 -15.73
C ALA A 143 -9.48 8.64 -14.72
N GLN A 144 -8.37 8.82 -13.99
CA GLN A 144 -8.21 9.86 -12.97
C GLN A 144 -7.45 11.07 -13.53
N PRO A 145 -8.06 12.27 -13.59
CA PRO A 145 -7.43 13.45 -14.17
C PRO A 145 -6.07 13.80 -13.55
N ASP A 146 -5.98 13.75 -12.22
CA ASP A 146 -4.76 14.09 -11.47
C ASP A 146 -3.59 13.18 -11.88
N ILE A 147 -3.86 11.89 -12.04
CA ILE A 147 -2.85 10.91 -12.45
C ILE A 147 -2.40 11.14 -13.89
N VAL A 148 -3.33 11.49 -14.79
CA VAL A 148 -3.00 11.82 -16.19
C VAL A 148 -2.05 13.02 -16.26
N GLU A 149 -2.28 14.06 -15.46
CA GLU A 149 -1.40 15.22 -15.39
C GLU A 149 -0.02 14.85 -14.85
N LEU A 150 0.05 14.04 -13.80
CA LEU A 150 1.30 13.58 -13.22
C LEU A 150 2.11 12.69 -14.20
N VAL A 151 1.46 11.82 -14.96
CA VAL A 151 2.12 11.01 -16.00
C VAL A 151 2.69 11.91 -17.11
N LYS A 152 1.94 12.94 -17.55
CA LYS A 152 2.43 13.92 -18.53
C LYS A 152 3.63 14.70 -18.00
N PHE A 153 3.56 15.13 -16.74
CA PHE A 153 4.66 15.83 -16.08
C PHE A 153 5.90 14.96 -15.98
N HIS A 154 5.75 13.70 -15.56
CA HIS A 154 6.86 12.74 -15.48
C HIS A 154 7.53 12.53 -16.84
N ARG A 155 6.75 12.36 -17.91
CA ARG A 155 7.27 12.26 -19.28
C ARG A 155 8.06 13.50 -19.69
N ALA A 156 7.54 14.70 -19.42
CA ALA A 156 8.22 15.95 -19.74
C ALA A 156 9.52 16.11 -18.93
N GLN A 157 9.49 15.72 -17.66
CA GLN A 157 10.66 15.71 -16.78
C GLN A 157 11.73 14.75 -17.31
N GLU A 158 11.39 13.52 -17.69
CA GLU A 158 12.34 12.56 -18.27
C GLU A 158 12.96 13.06 -19.58
N VAL A 159 12.19 13.71 -20.45
CA VAL A 159 12.70 14.32 -21.69
C VAL A 159 13.67 15.46 -21.38
N ALA A 160 13.31 16.34 -20.45
CA ALA A 160 14.18 17.45 -20.02
C ALA A 160 15.48 16.93 -19.40
N TRP A 161 15.40 15.91 -18.53
CA TRP A 161 16.55 15.27 -17.92
C TRP A 161 17.45 14.60 -18.96
N SER A 162 16.84 13.88 -19.90
CA SER A 162 17.57 13.22 -21.00
C SER A 162 18.34 14.24 -21.83
N ARG A 163 17.75 15.39 -22.12
CA ARG A 163 18.40 16.49 -22.87
C ARG A 163 19.52 17.15 -22.06
N ALA A 164 19.30 17.42 -20.78
CA ALA A 164 20.30 18.01 -19.90
C ALA A 164 21.52 17.09 -19.70
N SER A 165 21.30 15.77 -19.71
CA SER A 165 22.36 14.77 -19.59
C SER A 165 23.14 14.52 -20.89
N GLN A 166 22.81 15.18 -22.01
CA GLN A 166 23.58 15.03 -23.26
C GLN A 166 24.89 15.84 -23.18
N PRO A 167 26.07 15.18 -23.33
CA PRO A 167 27.35 15.87 -23.39
C PRO A 167 27.37 16.82 -24.59
N GLY A 168 27.72 18.09 -24.37
CA GLY A 168 27.81 19.12 -25.42
C GLY A 168 26.98 20.39 -25.21
N HIS A 169 26.17 20.48 -24.16
CA HIS A 169 25.43 21.70 -23.79
C HIS A 169 26.08 22.52 -22.65
N GLU A 170 27.29 22.16 -22.21
CA GLU A 170 28.02 22.87 -21.14
C GLU A 170 28.57 24.25 -21.58
N GLY A 171 28.45 24.63 -22.86
CA GLY A 171 29.04 25.86 -23.40
C GLY A 171 28.08 26.90 -24.00
N ALA A 172 26.77 26.63 -24.08
CA ALA A 172 25.85 27.51 -24.81
C ALA A 172 25.28 28.69 -24.00
N ALA A 173 25.65 28.84 -22.73
CA ALA A 173 25.06 29.82 -21.80
C ALA A 173 26.03 30.90 -21.29
N LEU A 174 27.17 31.15 -21.95
CA LEU A 174 28.15 32.16 -21.51
C LEU A 174 28.79 32.98 -22.64
N VAL A 175 28.00 33.64 -23.50
CA VAL A 175 28.50 34.88 -24.15
C VAL A 175 27.32 35.77 -24.54
N GLY A 176 27.18 36.92 -23.87
CA GLY A 176 26.15 37.89 -24.21
C GLY A 176 25.88 39.00 -23.19
N PHE A 177 26.84 39.35 -22.33
CA PHE A 177 26.85 40.63 -21.62
C PHE A 177 28.26 41.20 -21.73
N GLY A 178 28.41 42.30 -22.47
CA GLY A 178 29.67 43.02 -22.66
C GLY A 178 29.83 43.55 -24.07
#